data_AF-A0A0S9P9R8-F1
#
_entry.id   AF-A0A0S9P9R8-F1
#
_cell.length_a   1.000
_cell.length_b   1.000
_cell.length_c   1.000
_cell.angle_alpha   90.00
_cell.angle_beta   90.00
_cell.angle_gamma   90.00
#
_symmetry.space_group_name_H-M   'P 1'
#
loop_
_entity.id
_entity.type
_entity.pdbx_description
1 polymer ?
#
loop_
_entity_poly.entity_id
_entity_poly.type
_entity_poly.pdbx_seq_one_letter_code
_entity_poly.pdbx_strand_id
1 'polypeptide(L)' 'MPQPAQTNLKMHPASEPVPLRALIDAAVEDRTTPISRLLRLMAALDADTNDNENLRHVLRARIGAPLSV' A
#
# COMPACT_ATOMS: atom_id res chain seq x y z
N MET A 1 -15.22 -44.19 9.49
CA MET A 1 -14.11 -43.26 9.81
C MET A 1 -12.85 -43.86 9.21
N PRO A 2 -12.12 -43.18 8.31
CA PRO A 2 -11.46 -41.91 8.61
C PRO A 2 -11.55 -40.81 7.51
N GLN A 3 -11.41 -39.55 7.94
CA GLN A 3 -11.14 -38.37 7.11
C GLN A 3 -9.62 -38.21 6.96
N PRO A 4 -9.11 -37.81 5.78
CA PRO A 4 -7.95 -36.94 5.70
C PRO A 4 -8.46 -35.50 5.47
N ALA A 5 -8.24 -34.65 6.46
CA ALA A 5 -8.38 -33.21 6.33
C ALA A 5 -7.32 -32.69 5.34
N GLN A 6 -7.68 -32.58 4.06
CA GLN A 6 -6.88 -31.79 3.13
C GLN A 6 -7.20 -30.32 3.35
N THR A 7 -6.38 -29.70 4.19
CA THR A 7 -6.13 -28.27 4.21
C THR A 7 -5.81 -27.84 2.78
N ASN A 8 -6.84 -27.37 2.07
CA ASN A 8 -6.70 -26.74 0.78
C ASN A 8 -6.16 -25.34 1.05
N LEU A 9 -4.84 -25.23 1.24
CA LEU A 9 -4.11 -23.99 1.04
C LEU A 9 -4.23 -23.67 -0.45
N LYS A 10 -5.41 -23.18 -0.84
CA LYS A 10 -5.63 -22.62 -2.16
C LYS A 10 -4.81 -21.34 -2.15
N MET A 11 -3.57 -21.49 -2.59
CA MET A 11 -2.66 -20.44 -2.98
C MET A 11 -3.51 -19.36 -3.64
N HIS A 12 -3.72 -18.26 -2.93
CA HIS A 12 -4.11 -17.04 -3.61
C HIS A 12 -3.09 -16.86 -4.72
N PRO A 13 -3.50 -16.57 -5.97
CA PRO A 13 -2.54 -16.21 -6.99
C PRO A 13 -1.73 -15.09 -6.35
N ALA A 14 -0.41 -15.29 -6.28
CA ALA A 14 0.51 -14.25 -5.92
C ALA A 14 0.20 -13.13 -6.91
N SER A 15 -0.66 -12.20 -6.48
CA SER A 15 -0.79 -10.91 -7.14
C SER A 15 0.62 -10.41 -7.13
N GLU A 16 1.23 -10.34 -8.31
CA GLU A 16 2.54 -9.72 -8.47
C GLU A 16 2.55 -8.49 -7.58
N PRO A 17 3.54 -8.33 -6.69
CA PRO A 17 3.51 -7.27 -5.71
C PRO A 17 3.37 -5.97 -6.51
N VAL A 18 2.16 -5.37 -6.46
CA VAL A 18 1.90 -4.14 -7.20
C VAL A 18 2.99 -3.19 -6.75
N PRO A 19 3.81 -2.68 -7.68
CA PRO A 19 4.99 -1.92 -7.31
C PRO A 19 4.54 -0.83 -6.36
N LEU A 20 5.24 -0.70 -5.24
CA LEU A 20 4.86 0.20 -4.15
C LEU A 20 4.55 1.60 -4.67
N ARG A 21 5.32 2.04 -5.66
CA ARG A 21 5.13 3.26 -6.43
C ARG A 21 3.73 3.41 -7.05
N ALA A 22 3.20 2.40 -7.72
CA ALA A 22 1.87 2.44 -8.31
C ALA A 22 0.76 2.54 -7.23
N LEU A 23 0.96 1.91 -6.07
CA LEU A 23 0.02 2.04 -4.94
C LEU A 23 0.03 3.45 -4.35
N ILE A 24 1.18 4.11 -4.36
CA ILE A 24 1.36 5.47 -3.88
C ILE A 24 0.74 6.47 -4.84
N ASP A 25 1.04 6.35 -6.14
CA ASP A 25 0.46 7.21 -7.17
C ASP A 25 -1.07 7.14 -7.12
N ALA A 26 -1.64 5.93 -7.10
CA ALA A 26 -3.10 5.75 -6.97
C ALA A 26 -3.67 6.37 -5.68
N ALA A 27 -2.95 6.26 -4.56
CA ALA A 27 -3.38 6.82 -3.29
C ALA A 27 -3.26 8.36 -3.21
N VAL A 28 -2.34 8.95 -3.96
CA VAL A 28 -2.17 10.40 -4.08
C VAL A 28 -3.21 10.99 -5.02
N GLU A 29 -3.48 10.33 -6.14
CA GLU A 29 -4.54 10.70 -7.09
C GLU A 29 -5.93 10.57 -6.46
N ASP A 30 -6.18 9.45 -5.76
CA ASP A 30 -7.44 9.20 -5.10
C ASP A 30 -7.54 10.01 -3.81
N ARG A 31 -8.27 11.12 -3.92
CA ARG A 31 -8.48 12.05 -2.80
C ARG A 31 -9.33 11.46 -1.67
N THR A 32 -10.04 10.36 -1.91
CA THR A 32 -10.85 9.65 -0.91
C THR A 32 -10.02 8.67 -0.09
N THR A 33 -8.75 8.47 -0.45
CA THR A 33 -7.85 7.57 0.28
C THR A 33 -7.78 7.96 1.75
N PRO A 34 -8.10 7.03 2.67
CA PRO A 34 -8.07 7.33 4.09
C PRO A 34 -6.63 7.55 4.56
N ILE A 35 -6.44 8.46 5.51
CA ILE A 35 -5.13 8.80 6.07
C ILE A 35 -4.38 7.59 6.63
N SER A 36 -5.09 6.61 7.20
CA SER A 36 -4.51 5.35 7.68
C SER A 36 -3.87 4.51 6.57
N ARG A 37 -4.36 4.62 5.34
CA ARG A 37 -3.77 3.96 4.17
C ARG A 37 -2.54 4.72 3.68
N LEU A 38 -2.59 6.05 3.66
CA LEU A 38 -1.43 6.89 3.33
C LEU A 38 -0.26 6.66 4.30
N LEU A 39 -0.53 6.59 5.62
CA LEU A 39 0.49 6.31 6.63
C LEU A 39 1.12 4.92 6.46
N ARG A 40 0.34 3.89 6.12
CA ARG A 40 0.87 2.56 5.82
C ARG A 40 1.78 2.55 4.59
N LEU A 41 1.41 3.30 3.55
CA LEU A 41 2.25 3.44 2.35
C LEU A 41 3.55 4.20 2.66
N MET A 42 3.48 5.24 3.49
CA MET A 42 4.68 5.98 3.94
C MET A 42 5.64 5.11 4.74
N ALA A 43 5.13 4.25 5.63
CA ALA A 43 5.95 3.31 6.39
C ALA A 43 6.58 2.23 5.49
N ALA A 44 5.84 1.74 4.50
CA ALA A 44 6.37 0.78 3.53
C ALA A 44 7.43 1.42 2.62
N LEU A 45 7.26 2.69 2.25
CA LEU A 45 8.25 3.50 1.54
C LEU A 45 9.53 3.75 2.33
N ASP A 46 9.40 3.90 3.65
CA ASP A 46 10.53 4.12 4.55
C ASP A 46 11.36 2.85 4.75
N ALA A 47 10.69 1.69 4.74
CA ALA A 47 11.34 0.37 4.79
C ALA A 47 11.96 -0.05 3.45
N ASP A 48 11.48 0.51 2.33
CA ASP A 48 12.06 0.27 1.01
C ASP A 48 13.35 1.08 0.87
N THR A 49 14.48 0.39 0.74
CA THR A 49 15.81 1.01 0.63
C THR A 49 16.04 1.74 -0.70
N ASN A 50 15.04 1.79 -1.60
CA ASN A 50 15.14 2.60 -2.80
C ASN A 50 15.08 4.10 -2.49
N ASP A 51 15.81 4.86 -3.31
CA ASP A 51 15.81 6.31 -3.44
C ASP A 51 14.49 6.86 -4.00
N ASN A 52 13.36 6.57 -3.34
CA ASN A 52 12.03 7.05 -3.70
C ASN A 52 11.66 8.33 -2.93
N GLU A 53 12.64 9.21 -2.73
CA GLU A 53 12.49 10.42 -1.91
C GLU A 53 11.39 11.36 -2.45
N ASN A 54 11.23 11.40 -3.78
CA ASN A 54 10.13 12.13 -4.44
C ASN A 54 8.75 11.59 -4.01
N LEU A 55 8.55 10.27 -4.02
CA LEU A 55 7.28 9.67 -3.60
C LEU A 55 7.00 9.95 -2.12
N ARG A 56 8.03 9.91 -1.26
CA ARG A 56 7.89 10.28 0.16
C ARG A 56 7.44 11.73 0.30
N HIS A 57 8.01 12.64 -0.49
CA HIS A 57 7.65 14.05 -0.48
C HIS A 57 6.19 14.26 -0.89
N VAL A 58 5.76 13.61 -1.98
CA VAL A 58 4.38 13.69 -2.47
C VAL A 58 3.38 13.13 -1.46
N LEU A 59 3.65 11.96 -0.88
CA LEU A 59 2.82 11.35 0.16
C LEU A 59 2.70 12.25 1.39
N ARG A 60 3.81 12.85 1.83
CA ARG A 60 3.83 13.77 2.97
C ARG A 60 3.04 15.05 2.67
N ALA A 61 3.17 15.60 1.46
CA ALA A 61 2.38 16.74 1.02
C ALA A 61 0.88 16.39 1.01
N ARG A 62 0.50 15.18 0.57
CA ARG A 62 -0.89 14.71 0.61
C ARG A 62 -1.43 14.54 2.03
N ILE A 63 -0.65 13.96 2.93
CA ILE A 63 -1.04 13.74 4.34
C ILE A 63 -1.18 15.07 5.09
N GLY A 64 -0.27 16.02 4.84
CA GLY A 64 -0.26 17.33 5.49
C GLY A 64 -1.18 18.37 4.83
N ALA A 65 -1.72 18.09 3.64
CA ALA A 65 -2.66 18.98 2.98
C ALA A 65 -3.96 19.04 3.78
N PRO A 66 -4.52 20.23 4.02
CA PRO A 66 -5.82 20.34 4.66
C PRO A 66 -6.85 19.56 3.82
N LEU A 67 -7.59 18.66 4.47
CA LEU A 67 -8.79 18.08 3.89
C LEU A 67 -9.72 19.25 3.64
N SER A 68 -9.78 19.73 2.40
CA SER A 68 -10.70 20.79 2.01
C SER A 68 -12.10 20.23 2.15
N VAL A 69 -12.69 20.46 3.33
CA VAL A 69 -14.10 20.23 3.67
C VAL A 69 -14.95 21.39 3.16
#